data_AF-A0A8J9VG12-F1
#
_entry.id   AF-A0A8J9VG12-F1
#
_cell.length_a   1.000
_cell.length_b   1.000
_cell.length_c   1.000
_cell.angle_alpha   90.00
_cell.angle_beta   90.00
_cell.angle_gamma   90.00
#
_symmetry.space_group_name_H-M   'P 1'
#
loop_
_entity.id
_entity.type
_entity.pdbx_description
1 polymer ?
#
loop_
_entity_poly.entity_id
_entity_poly.type
_entity_poly.pdbx_seq_one_letter_code
_entity_poly.pdbx_strand_id
1 'polypeptide(L)'
;MIDQLKQACNKLERVPGFYSIDEQMVPFTGRFILRQVVRNKPRLVGLKNFVLTTSEGLMLDFDIYRGAKTMFGDTSLGLGASVVLHLVKSVPPGRCVYHDRYFTSVPLIEEMTKRNLHSTGTIMFNRIPDRAVIKFKPDARMARGESQQYVCEPTVVVKWKDNKSIIMASNCTGSSSSLIVKRWEKRTKMYDSREQCDSNQQAI
;
A
#
# COMPACT_ATOMS: atom_id res chain seq x y z
N MET A 1 -10.61 -26.22 -8.33
CA MET A 1 -9.24 -26.11 -7.77
C MET A 1 -8.95 -24.71 -7.24
N ILE A 2 -8.96 -23.64 -8.05
CA ILE A 2 -8.73 -22.26 -7.54
C ILE A 2 -9.74 -21.87 -6.46
N ASP A 3 -11.02 -22.21 -6.65
CA ASP A 3 -12.06 -21.90 -5.65
C ASP A 3 -11.84 -22.65 -4.33
N GLN A 4 -11.32 -23.87 -4.37
CA GLN A 4 -10.97 -24.63 -3.16
C GLN A 4 -9.80 -23.98 -2.41
N LEU A 5 -8.79 -23.49 -3.15
CA LEU A 5 -7.70 -22.72 -2.54
C LEU A 5 -8.21 -21.42 -1.91
N LYS A 6 -9.10 -20.70 -2.60
CA LYS A 6 -9.73 -19.48 -2.08
C LYS A 6 -10.57 -19.77 -0.84
N GLN A 7 -11.33 -20.86 -0.83
CA GLN A 7 -12.06 -21.34 0.36
C GLN A 7 -11.12 -21.69 1.52
N ALA A 8 -9.98 -22.33 1.25
CA ALA A 8 -8.99 -22.64 2.28
C ALA A 8 -8.39 -21.36 2.88
N CYS A 9 -8.02 -20.38 2.05
CA CYS A 9 -7.54 -19.07 2.51
C CYS A 9 -8.60 -18.37 3.37
N ASN A 10 -9.87 -18.41 2.94
CA ASN A 10 -10.97 -17.77 3.67
C ASN A 10 -11.24 -18.38 5.04
N LYS A 11 -10.86 -19.65 5.29
CA LYS A 11 -10.96 -20.30 6.59
C LYS A 11 -9.83 -19.89 7.56
N LEU A 12 -8.77 -19.25 7.06
CA LEU A 12 -7.69 -18.77 7.91
C LEU A 12 -8.17 -17.62 8.80
N GLU A 13 -7.75 -17.65 10.06
CA GLU A 13 -8.11 -16.62 11.03
C GLU A 13 -7.44 -15.29 10.67
N ARG A 14 -8.20 -14.20 10.84
CA ARG A 14 -7.71 -12.83 10.70
C ARG A 14 -7.44 -12.24 12.07
N VAL A 15 -6.29 -12.62 12.62
CA VAL A 15 -5.83 -12.16 13.93
C VAL A 15 -5.62 -10.63 13.94
N PRO A 16 -5.75 -9.97 15.10
CA PRO A 16 -5.38 -8.56 15.23
C PRO A 16 -3.94 -8.32 14.76
N GLY A 17 -3.75 -7.33 13.89
CA GLY A 17 -2.43 -7.04 13.34
C GLY A 17 -2.47 -6.21 12.07
N PHE A 18 -1.37 -6.31 11.33
CA PHE A 18 -1.11 -5.54 10.12
C PHE A 18 -1.30 -6.41 8.88
N TYR A 19 -1.97 -5.85 7.89
CA TYR A 19 -2.30 -6.50 6.63
C TYR A 19 -1.65 -5.75 5.48
N SER A 20 -1.31 -6.46 4.41
CA SER A 20 -0.75 -5.87 3.19
C SER A 20 -1.54 -6.32 1.98
N ILE A 21 -1.75 -5.39 1.04
CA ILE A 21 -2.31 -5.67 -0.29
C ILE A 21 -1.30 -5.29 -1.35
N ASP A 22 -0.96 -6.26 -2.21
CA ASP A 22 -0.01 -6.07 -3.30
C ASP A 22 -0.34 -6.98 -4.50
N GLU A 23 0.40 -6.79 -5.59
CA GLU A 23 0.41 -7.62 -6.79
C GLU A 23 1.50 -8.70 -6.71
N GLN A 24 1.08 -9.95 -6.80
CA GLN A 24 1.96 -11.11 -6.95
C GLN A 24 1.95 -11.62 -8.41
N MET A 25 3.09 -12.17 -8.83
CA MET A 25 3.25 -12.85 -10.12
C MET A 25 3.51 -14.34 -9.88
N VAL A 26 2.59 -15.19 -10.33
CA VAL A 26 2.76 -16.64 -10.36
C VAL A 26 3.43 -17.01 -11.69
N PRO A 27 4.64 -17.59 -11.69
CA PRO A 27 5.37 -17.87 -12.92
C PRO A 27 4.60 -18.86 -13.78
N PHE A 28 4.35 -18.50 -15.03
CA PHE A 28 3.64 -19.34 -15.96
C PHE A 28 3.95 -18.94 -17.41
N THR A 29 4.52 -19.85 -18.19
CA THR A 29 4.94 -19.61 -19.57
C THR A 29 4.03 -20.28 -20.61
N GLY A 30 3.07 -21.10 -20.17
CA GLY A 30 2.12 -21.78 -21.04
C GLY A 30 1.22 -20.81 -21.83
N ARG A 31 0.50 -21.35 -22.82
CA ARG A 31 -0.50 -20.59 -23.57
C ARG A 31 -1.78 -20.52 -22.73
N PHE A 32 -2.07 -19.34 -22.20
CA PHE A 32 -3.30 -19.09 -21.46
C PHE A 32 -3.74 -17.63 -21.64
N ILE A 33 -5.04 -17.40 -21.70
CA ILE A 33 -5.63 -16.09 -22.02
C ILE A 33 -5.35 -15.03 -20.95
N LEU A 34 -5.18 -15.42 -19.68
CA LEU A 34 -4.93 -14.47 -18.59
C LEU A 34 -3.44 -14.22 -18.31
N ARG A 35 -2.54 -14.81 -19.11
CA ARG A 35 -1.10 -14.60 -18.95
C ARG A 35 -0.77 -13.12 -19.13
N GLN A 36 -0.04 -12.56 -18.17
CA GLN A 36 0.41 -11.17 -18.15
C GLN A 36 1.92 -11.08 -18.37
N VAL A 37 2.34 -9.94 -18.92
CA VAL A 37 3.74 -9.55 -18.99
C VAL A 37 3.93 -8.25 -18.21
N VAL A 38 4.62 -8.32 -17.07
CA VAL A 38 4.86 -7.17 -16.18
C VAL A 38 6.35 -6.83 -16.21
N ARG A 39 6.71 -5.78 -16.97
CA ARG A 39 8.10 -5.44 -17.30
C ARG A 39 9.02 -5.15 -16.09
N ASN A 40 8.45 -4.72 -14.97
CA ASN A 40 9.19 -4.27 -13.81
C ASN A 40 9.31 -5.33 -12.69
N LYS A 41 8.83 -6.56 -12.92
CA LYS A 41 8.94 -7.66 -11.93
C LYS A 41 10.07 -8.61 -12.34
N PRO A 42 10.83 -9.21 -11.39
CA PRO A 42 11.93 -10.14 -11.71
C PRO A 42 11.49 -11.29 -12.61
N ARG A 43 10.25 -11.77 -12.42
CA ARG A 43 9.60 -12.73 -13.30
C ARG A 43 8.59 -12.01 -14.16
N LEU A 44 8.98 -11.73 -15.40
CA LEU A 44 8.23 -10.88 -16.32
C LEU A 44 6.92 -11.51 -16.77
N VAL A 45 6.87 -12.84 -16.93
CA VAL A 45 5.75 -13.56 -17.54
C VAL A 45 5.10 -14.50 -16.53
N GLY A 46 3.79 -14.40 -16.39
CA GLY A 46 3.04 -15.26 -15.48
C GLY A 46 1.57 -14.91 -15.36
N LEU A 47 0.92 -15.45 -14.34
CA LEU A 47 -0.40 -15.02 -13.91
C LEU A 47 -0.24 -13.94 -12.85
N LYS A 48 -0.97 -12.84 -13.02
CA LYS A 48 -0.98 -11.75 -12.05
C LYS A 48 -2.15 -11.95 -11.08
N ASN A 49 -1.89 -11.85 -9.79
CA ASN A 49 -2.91 -11.88 -8.74
C ASN A 49 -2.73 -10.70 -7.78
N PHE A 50 -3.85 -10.18 -7.30
CA PHE A 50 -3.88 -9.30 -6.13
C PHE A 50 -3.98 -10.20 -4.90
N VAL A 51 -3.22 -9.90 -3.86
CA VAL A 51 -3.16 -10.71 -2.64
C VAL A 51 -3.38 -9.85 -1.42
N LEU A 52 -4.08 -10.40 -0.43
CA LEU A 52 -4.13 -9.91 0.94
C LEU A 52 -3.26 -10.84 1.80
N THR A 53 -2.30 -10.26 2.51
CA THR A 53 -1.41 -11.03 3.39
C THR A 53 -1.35 -10.46 4.80
N THR A 54 -0.94 -11.30 5.76
CA THR A 54 -0.42 -10.82 7.06
C THR A 54 0.95 -10.15 6.88
N SER A 55 1.44 -9.47 7.91
CA SER A 55 2.80 -8.92 7.98
C SER A 55 3.89 -10.00 7.89
N GLU A 56 3.58 -11.25 8.22
CA GLU A 56 4.48 -12.41 8.11
C GLU A 56 4.46 -13.06 6.72
N GLY A 57 3.61 -12.55 5.81
CA GLY A 57 3.52 -13.04 4.44
C GLY A 57 2.56 -14.22 4.23
N LEU A 58 1.73 -14.56 5.23
CA LEU A 58 0.66 -15.55 5.04
C LEU A 58 -0.45 -14.95 4.17
N MET A 59 -0.75 -15.59 3.05
CA MET A 59 -1.84 -15.15 2.15
C MET A 59 -3.21 -15.58 2.70
N LEU A 60 -4.09 -14.60 2.92
CA LEU A 60 -5.41 -14.77 3.52
C LEU A 60 -6.56 -14.68 2.51
N ASP A 61 -6.35 -13.94 1.42
CA ASP A 61 -7.26 -13.88 0.29
C ASP A 61 -6.48 -13.44 -0.96
N PHE A 62 -7.02 -13.72 -2.14
CA PHE A 62 -6.43 -13.29 -3.40
C PHE A 62 -7.47 -13.27 -4.52
N ASP A 63 -7.21 -12.46 -5.54
CA ASP A 63 -7.95 -12.47 -6.80
C ASP A 63 -7.05 -12.45 -8.01
N ILE A 64 -7.39 -13.30 -8.98
CA ILE A 64 -6.66 -13.39 -10.24
C ILE A 64 -7.07 -12.20 -11.12
N TYR A 65 -6.08 -11.47 -11.62
CA TYR A 65 -6.31 -10.39 -12.58
C TYR A 65 -6.74 -10.97 -13.93
N ARG A 66 -7.92 -10.57 -14.40
CA ARG A 66 -8.54 -11.04 -15.65
C ARG A 66 -8.53 -9.98 -16.77
N GLY A 67 -7.61 -9.02 -16.69
CA GLY A 67 -7.58 -7.89 -17.62
C GLY A 67 -8.73 -6.91 -17.38
N ALA A 68 -9.24 -6.30 -18.46
CA ALA A 68 -10.35 -5.33 -18.41
C ALA A 68 -11.68 -5.90 -17.87
N LYS A 69 -11.84 -7.23 -17.87
CA LYS A 69 -13.03 -7.92 -17.33
C LYS A 69 -12.94 -8.18 -15.81
N THR A 70 -11.88 -7.69 -15.14
CA THR A 70 -11.76 -7.84 -13.69
C THR A 70 -12.73 -6.86 -13.03
N MET A 71 -13.91 -7.37 -12.66
CA MET A 71 -14.94 -6.57 -12.00
C MET A 71 -14.96 -6.88 -10.52
N PHE A 72 -14.69 -5.86 -9.70
CA PHE A 72 -14.76 -5.93 -8.24
C PHE A 72 -15.92 -5.07 -7.75
N GLY A 73 -17.17 -5.46 -8.03
CA GLY A 73 -18.35 -4.69 -7.59
C GLY A 73 -18.30 -3.24 -8.06
N ASP A 74 -18.41 -2.29 -7.12
CA ASP A 74 -18.31 -0.85 -7.41
C ASP A 74 -16.90 -0.46 -7.87
N THR A 75 -16.82 0.18 -9.03
CA THR A 75 -15.57 0.64 -9.67
C THR A 75 -15.47 2.16 -9.78
N SER A 76 -16.35 2.90 -9.11
CA SER A 76 -16.41 4.37 -9.10
C SER A 76 -15.06 5.03 -8.73
N LEU A 77 -14.28 4.41 -7.86
CA LEU A 77 -12.96 4.89 -7.42
C LEU A 77 -11.78 4.35 -8.25
N GLY A 78 -12.07 3.61 -9.32
CA GLY A 78 -11.10 2.96 -10.18
C GLY A 78 -10.66 1.57 -9.70
N LEU A 79 -10.00 0.83 -10.59
CA LEU A 79 -9.68 -0.59 -10.38
C LEU A 79 -8.85 -0.83 -9.11
N GLY A 80 -7.82 -0.03 -8.85
CA GLY A 80 -6.95 -0.21 -7.69
C GLY A 80 -7.70 -0.11 -6.36
N ALA A 81 -8.55 0.92 -6.21
CA ALA A 81 -9.40 1.07 -5.03
C ALA A 81 -10.41 -0.08 -4.92
N SER A 82 -10.99 -0.51 -6.04
CA SER A 82 -11.96 -1.61 -6.08
C SER A 82 -11.35 -2.94 -5.60
N VAL A 83 -10.10 -3.22 -5.98
CA VAL A 83 -9.33 -4.38 -5.49
C VAL A 83 -9.19 -4.32 -3.98
N VAL A 84 -8.72 -3.20 -3.44
CA VAL A 84 -8.52 -3.03 -1.99
C VAL A 84 -9.85 -3.24 -1.26
N LEU A 85 -10.90 -2.52 -1.66
CA LEU A 85 -12.23 -2.61 -1.05
C LEU A 85 -12.86 -4.00 -1.17
N HIS A 86 -12.47 -4.80 -2.18
CA HIS A 86 -12.88 -6.19 -2.30
C HIS A 86 -12.18 -7.09 -1.29
N LEU A 87 -10.85 -7.05 -1.24
CA LEU A 87 -10.04 -7.94 -0.40
C LEU A 87 -10.22 -7.65 1.10
N VAL A 88 -10.40 -6.38 1.47
CA VAL A 88 -10.59 -5.99 2.87
C VAL A 88 -11.96 -6.33 3.45
N LYS A 89 -12.92 -6.85 2.66
CA LYS A 89 -14.25 -7.25 3.16
C LYS A 89 -14.18 -8.27 4.30
N SER A 90 -13.13 -9.10 4.28
CA SER A 90 -12.91 -10.11 5.30
C SER A 90 -12.08 -9.59 6.48
N VAL A 91 -11.42 -8.43 6.35
CA VAL A 91 -10.57 -7.87 7.39
C VAL A 91 -11.45 -7.25 8.48
N PRO A 92 -11.25 -7.62 9.77
CA PRO A 92 -12.03 -7.04 10.85
C PRO A 92 -11.81 -5.52 10.99
N PRO A 93 -12.79 -4.77 11.52
CA PRO A 93 -12.60 -3.37 11.89
C PRO A 93 -11.45 -3.15 12.89
N GLY A 94 -10.89 -1.94 12.89
CA GLY A 94 -9.77 -1.51 13.74
C GLY A 94 -8.42 -2.10 13.32
N ARG A 95 -8.25 -2.47 12.05
CA ARG A 95 -7.01 -3.07 11.53
C ARG A 95 -6.31 -2.15 10.55
N CYS A 96 -4.98 -2.27 10.50
CA CYS A 96 -4.12 -1.52 9.60
C CYS A 96 -3.88 -2.31 8.31
N VAL A 97 -4.22 -1.67 7.19
CA VAL A 97 -4.02 -2.20 5.85
C VAL A 97 -3.03 -1.29 5.11
N TYR A 98 -1.93 -1.88 4.68
CA TYR A 98 -0.93 -1.23 3.86
C TYR A 98 -1.10 -1.63 2.40
N HIS A 99 -0.88 -0.68 1.50
CA HIS A 99 -0.94 -0.93 0.07
C HIS A 99 0.05 -0.05 -0.68
N ASP A 100 0.35 -0.47 -1.90
CA ASP A 100 1.34 0.19 -2.75
C ASP A 100 0.81 1.50 -3.39
N ARG A 101 1.69 2.14 -4.16
CA ARG A 101 1.38 3.34 -4.93
C ARG A 101 0.34 3.16 -6.03
N TYR A 102 0.22 1.96 -6.60
CA TYR A 102 -0.77 1.66 -7.62
C TYR A 102 -2.18 1.74 -7.03
N PHE A 103 -2.40 1.21 -5.83
CA PHE A 103 -3.71 1.22 -5.16
C PHE A 103 -4.06 2.55 -4.48
N THR A 104 -3.07 3.24 -3.90
CA THR A 104 -3.34 4.41 -3.03
C THR A 104 -4.00 5.58 -3.75
N SER A 105 -5.10 6.09 -3.18
CA SER A 105 -5.75 7.37 -3.49
C SER A 105 -6.40 7.95 -2.23
N VAL A 106 -6.63 9.27 -2.19
CA VAL A 106 -7.32 9.90 -1.04
C VAL A 106 -8.76 9.38 -0.88
N PRO A 107 -9.58 9.26 -1.94
CA PRO A 107 -10.93 8.69 -1.81
C PRO A 107 -10.95 7.26 -1.27
N LEU A 108 -9.95 6.43 -1.63
CA LEU A 108 -9.83 5.08 -1.06
C LEU A 108 -9.61 5.14 0.45
N ILE A 109 -8.75 6.03 0.93
CA ILE A 109 -8.46 6.18 2.37
C ILE A 109 -9.73 6.62 3.12
N GLU A 110 -10.51 7.54 2.56
CA GLU A 110 -11.78 7.97 3.13
C GLU A 110 -12.81 6.82 3.22
N GLU A 111 -12.92 6.00 2.17
CA GLU A 111 -13.78 4.81 2.21
C GLU A 111 -13.32 3.77 3.24
N MET A 112 -12.00 3.65 3.46
CA MET A 112 -11.45 2.78 4.50
C MET A 112 -11.81 3.31 5.90
N THR A 113 -11.78 4.64 6.11
CA THR A 113 -12.24 5.27 7.36
C THR A 113 -13.71 4.94 7.64
N LYS A 114 -14.60 5.03 6.63
CA LYS A 114 -16.03 4.67 6.78
C LYS A 114 -16.24 3.22 7.21
N ARG A 115 -15.29 2.33 6.89
CA ARG A 115 -15.29 0.91 7.25
C ARG A 115 -14.60 0.62 8.58
N ASN A 116 -14.20 1.67 9.31
CA ASN A 116 -13.38 1.57 10.52
C ASN A 116 -12.10 0.76 10.26
N LEU A 117 -11.43 1.00 9.13
CA LEU A 117 -10.15 0.42 8.79
C LEU A 117 -9.09 1.50 8.65
N HIS A 118 -7.92 1.22 9.19
CA HIS A 118 -6.75 2.06 9.00
C HIS A 118 -6.09 1.71 7.67
N SER A 119 -5.75 2.73 6.89
CA SER A 119 -5.26 2.59 5.52
C SER A 119 -4.04 3.48 5.35
N THR A 120 -2.92 2.89 4.93
CA THR A 120 -1.67 3.64 4.71
C THR A 120 -0.99 3.17 3.44
N GLY A 121 -0.57 4.10 2.60
CA GLY A 121 0.16 3.75 1.38
C GLY A 121 0.92 4.93 0.81
N THR A 122 1.89 4.64 -0.07
CA THR A 122 2.59 5.69 -0.82
C THR A 122 1.64 6.26 -1.87
N ILE A 123 1.54 7.58 -2.02
CA ILE A 123 0.62 8.20 -2.98
C ILE A 123 1.36 8.99 -4.06
N MET A 124 0.77 9.08 -5.24
CA MET A 124 1.24 10.00 -6.28
C MET A 124 0.74 11.41 -5.97
N PHE A 125 1.58 12.44 -6.07
CA PHE A 125 1.17 13.81 -5.76
C PHE A 125 -0.05 14.29 -6.58
N ASN A 126 -0.17 13.84 -7.84
CA ASN A 126 -1.30 14.17 -8.71
C ASN A 126 -2.62 13.48 -8.31
N ARG A 127 -2.60 12.49 -7.42
CA ARG A 127 -3.80 11.82 -6.87
C ARG A 127 -4.33 12.47 -5.60
N ILE A 128 -3.71 13.57 -5.15
CA ILE A 128 -4.21 14.37 -4.04
C ILE A 128 -5.14 15.45 -4.60
N PRO A 129 -6.44 15.48 -4.20
CA PRO A 129 -7.40 16.48 -4.68
C PRO A 129 -6.93 17.92 -4.41
N ASP A 130 -6.52 18.21 -3.17
CA ASP A 130 -6.12 19.55 -2.72
C ASP A 130 -4.64 19.87 -2.94
N ARG A 131 -4.00 19.21 -3.91
CA ARG A 131 -2.56 19.39 -4.20
C ARG A 131 -2.15 20.83 -4.51
N ALA A 132 -3.08 21.69 -4.90
CA ALA A 132 -2.81 23.11 -5.14
C ALA A 132 -2.58 23.90 -3.83
N VAL A 133 -3.21 23.45 -2.73
CA VAL A 133 -3.07 24.04 -1.39
C VAL A 133 -1.84 23.47 -0.69
N ILE A 134 -1.54 22.19 -0.93
CA ILE A 134 -0.39 21.51 -0.33
C ILE A 134 0.92 21.91 -1.01
N LYS A 135 1.79 22.63 -0.29
CA LYS A 135 3.08 23.12 -0.80
C LYS A 135 4.25 22.49 -0.07
N PHE A 136 4.61 21.27 -0.47
CA PHE A 136 5.84 20.65 0.01
C PHE A 136 7.09 21.40 -0.46
N LYS A 137 8.13 21.42 0.39
CA LYS A 137 9.48 21.83 0.03
C LYS A 137 9.95 21.05 -1.20
N PRO A 138 10.58 21.69 -2.19
CA PRO A 138 11.23 21.01 -3.29
C PRO A 138 12.28 20.01 -2.79
N ASP A 139 12.46 18.91 -3.52
CA ASP A 139 13.37 17.83 -3.14
C ASP A 139 14.83 18.24 -2.92
N ALA A 140 15.27 19.32 -3.57
CA ALA A 140 16.61 19.89 -3.46
C ALA A 140 16.82 20.69 -2.16
N ARG A 141 15.72 21.11 -1.51
CA ARG A 141 15.73 21.89 -0.26
C ARG A 141 15.39 21.06 0.97
N MET A 142 15.24 19.75 0.82
CA MET A 142 15.00 18.83 1.93
C MET A 142 16.28 18.09 2.29
N ALA A 143 16.61 18.06 3.57
CA ALA A 143 17.67 17.19 4.08
C ALA A 143 17.22 15.72 4.02
N ARG A 144 18.16 14.79 3.83
CA ARG A 144 17.86 13.35 3.93
C ARG A 144 17.47 13.02 5.37
N GLY A 145 16.29 12.45 5.56
CA GLY A 145 15.63 12.21 6.85
C GLY A 145 14.48 13.19 7.14
N GLU A 146 14.43 14.35 6.45
CA GLU A 146 13.41 15.37 6.69
C GLU A 146 12.01 14.92 6.23
N SER A 147 11.00 15.22 7.04
CA SER A 147 9.58 15.07 6.71
C SER A 147 8.81 16.38 6.78
N GLN A 148 7.76 16.49 5.98
CA GLN A 148 6.71 17.50 6.11
C GLN A 148 5.35 16.81 6.06
N GLN A 149 4.42 17.25 6.90
CA GLN A 149 3.06 16.73 6.93
C GLN A 149 2.03 17.81 6.65
N TYR A 150 0.94 17.42 5.99
CA TYR A 150 -0.28 18.20 5.84
C TYR A 150 -1.46 17.34 6.24
N VAL A 151 -2.34 17.88 7.08
CA VAL A 151 -3.55 17.20 7.53
C VAL A 151 -4.71 17.69 6.67
N CYS A 152 -5.36 16.75 5.99
CA CYS A 152 -6.58 16.93 5.22
C CYS A 152 -7.60 15.93 5.77
N GLU A 153 -8.22 16.26 6.90
CA GLU A 153 -9.03 15.31 7.68
C GLU A 153 -10.06 14.56 6.81
N PRO A 154 -10.17 13.21 6.96
CA PRO A 154 -9.50 12.36 7.94
C PRO A 154 -8.11 11.84 7.52
N THR A 155 -7.55 12.35 6.42
CA THR A 155 -6.30 11.86 5.82
C THR A 155 -5.11 12.77 6.15
N VAL A 156 -4.02 12.19 6.63
CA VAL A 156 -2.72 12.85 6.75
C VAL A 156 -1.86 12.49 5.55
N VAL A 157 -1.24 13.51 4.93
CA VAL A 157 -0.28 13.34 3.85
C VAL A 157 1.11 13.74 4.33
N VAL A 158 2.05 12.81 4.27
CA VAL A 158 3.44 13.03 4.70
C VAL A 158 4.37 12.92 3.49
N LYS A 159 5.20 13.94 3.26
CA LYS A 159 6.35 13.85 2.38
C LYS A 159 7.59 13.58 3.21
N TRP A 160 8.34 12.53 2.89
CA TRP A 160 9.58 12.17 3.57
C TRP A 160 10.72 12.00 2.57
N LYS A 161 11.91 12.50 2.90
CA LYS A 161 13.08 12.51 2.02
C LYS A 161 14.11 11.45 2.44
N ASP A 162 14.34 10.44 1.59
CA ASP A 162 15.57 9.63 1.65
C ASP A 162 16.53 10.09 0.54
N ASN A 163 16.96 9.20 -0.36
CA ASN A 163 17.68 9.58 -1.57
C ASN A 163 16.79 10.39 -2.53
N LYS A 164 15.50 10.01 -2.61
CA LYS A 164 14.43 10.74 -3.28
C LYS A 164 13.27 10.87 -2.31
N SER A 165 12.44 11.90 -2.47
CA SER A 165 11.25 11.99 -1.64
C SER A 165 10.19 10.98 -2.07
N ILE A 166 9.46 10.52 -1.07
CA ILE A 166 8.20 9.80 -1.23
C ILE A 166 7.10 10.60 -0.55
N ILE A 167 5.87 10.37 -0.99
CA ILE A 167 4.67 10.90 -0.35
C ILE A 167 3.85 9.70 0.10
N MET A 168 3.38 9.76 1.33
CA MET A 168 2.51 8.76 1.95
C MET A 168 1.21 9.44 2.34
N ALA A 169 0.11 8.69 2.29
CA ALA A 169 -1.18 9.11 2.81
C ALA A 169 -1.69 8.05 3.80
N SER A 170 -2.26 8.49 4.90
CA SER A 170 -2.75 7.63 5.98
C SER A 170 -3.95 8.24 6.68
N ASN A 171 -4.87 7.43 7.23
CA ASN A 171 -5.93 7.87 8.14
C ASN A 171 -5.68 7.50 9.61
N CYS A 172 -4.49 6.98 9.95
CA CYS A 172 -4.19 6.47 11.29
C CYS A 172 -2.82 6.90 11.84
N THR A 173 -1.91 7.32 10.96
CA THR A 173 -0.54 7.65 11.33
C THR A 173 -0.12 8.99 10.72
N GLY A 174 0.44 9.87 11.55
CA GLY A 174 1.10 11.11 11.13
C GLY A 174 2.62 11.01 11.28
N SER A 175 3.35 12.13 11.19
CA SER A 175 4.80 12.15 11.36
C SER A 175 5.26 12.22 12.83
N SER A 176 4.41 11.84 13.79
CA SER A 176 4.54 12.19 15.20
C SER A 176 5.54 11.36 16.01
N SER A 177 6.13 10.31 15.44
CA SER A 177 7.16 9.52 16.10
C SER A 177 8.25 9.14 15.12
N SER A 178 9.50 9.43 15.47
CA SER A 178 10.70 9.03 14.72
C SER A 178 11.45 7.97 15.53
N LEU A 179 11.69 6.80 14.95
CA LEU A 179 12.64 5.82 15.44
C LEU A 179 14.01 6.03 14.80
N ILE A 180 15.07 5.74 15.52
CA ILE A 180 16.42 5.71 14.96
C ILE A 180 16.64 4.36 14.28
N VAL A 181 16.82 4.37 12.96
CA VAL A 181 17.07 3.17 12.14
C VAL A 181 18.44 3.30 11.46
N LYS A 182 19.21 2.22 11.44
CA LYS A 182 20.49 2.16 10.70
C LYS A 182 20.21 1.93 9.21
N ARG A 183 20.62 2.87 8.36
CA ARG A 183 20.50 2.74 6.90
C ARG A 183 21.84 2.86 6.19
N TRP A 184 21.98 2.11 5.11
CA TRP A 184 23.13 2.21 4.22
C TRP A 184 23.15 3.57 3.50
N GLU A 185 24.32 4.21 3.49
CA GLU A 185 24.57 5.43 2.74
C GLU A 185 25.57 5.19 1.61
N LYS A 186 25.12 5.43 0.37
CA LYS A 186 25.93 5.17 -0.83
C LYS A 186 27.16 6.07 -0.95
N ARG A 187 27.11 7.29 -0.40
CA ARG A 187 28.20 8.27 -0.50
C ARG A 187 29.37 7.91 0.41
N THR A 188 29.06 7.49 1.64
CA THR A 188 30.04 7.15 2.68
C THR A 188 30.35 5.65 2.72
N LYS A 189 29.55 4.82 2.03
CA LYS A 189 29.64 3.34 2.05
C LYS A 189 29.61 2.76 3.47
N MET A 190 28.79 3.34 4.33
CA MET A 190 28.64 2.94 5.73
C MET A 190 27.17 2.94 6.15
N TYR A 191 26.87 2.24 7.26
CA TYR A 191 25.57 2.32 7.93
C TYR A 191 25.56 3.52 8.88
N ASP A 192 24.61 4.43 8.67
CA ASP A 192 24.40 5.61 9.50
C ASP A 192 23.08 5.49 10.26
N SER A 193 23.06 5.95 11.51
CA SER A 193 21.90 5.85 12.41
C SER A 193 21.03 7.10 12.22
N ARG A 194 19.78 6.96 11.77
CA ARG A 194 18.95 8.12 11.43
C ARG A 194 17.51 7.97 11.86
N GLU A 195 16.89 9.09 12.19
CA GLU A 195 15.47 9.20 12.46
C GLU A 195 14.63 8.84 11.21
N GLN A 196 13.68 7.93 11.39
CA GLN A 196 12.72 7.45 10.42
C GLN A 196 11.38 7.31 11.14
N CYS A 197 10.27 7.73 10.54
CA CYS A 197 8.97 7.63 11.20
C CYS A 197 8.67 6.18 11.65
N ASP A 198 8.20 6.03 12.89
CA ASP A 198 7.79 4.74 13.46
C ASP A 198 6.55 4.23 12.74
N SER A 199 6.67 3.13 12.02
CA SER A 199 5.52 2.47 11.38
C SER A 199 4.73 1.58 12.34
N ASN A 200 5.21 1.37 13.57
CA ASN A 200 4.64 0.43 14.55
C ASN A 200 3.79 1.09 15.65
N GLN A 201 3.50 2.39 15.56
CA GLN A 201 2.58 2.99 16.53
C GLN A 201 1.17 2.45 16.36
N GLN A 202 0.58 2.07 17.51
CA GLN A 202 -0.83 1.76 17.63
C GLN A 202 -1.63 2.94 17.07
N ALA A 203 -2.62 2.61 16.23
CA ALA A 203 -3.53 3.58 15.67
C ALA A 203 -4.14 4.45 16.78
N ILE A 204 -4.28 5.74 16.48
CA ILE A 204 -4.99 6.72 17.32
C ILE A 204 -6.45 6.29 17.46
#